data_AF-A0A947K7E2-F1
#
_entry.id   AF-A0A947K7E2-F1
#
_cell.length_a   1.000
_cell.length_b   1.000
_cell.length_c   1.000
_cell.angle_alpha   90.00
_cell.angle_beta   90.00
_cell.angle_gamma   90.00
#
_symmetry.space_group_name_H-M   'P 1'
#
loop_
_entity.id
_entity.type
_entity.pdbx_description
1 polymer ?
#
loop_
_entity_poly.entity_id
_entity_poly.type
_entity_poly.pdbx_seq_one_letter_code
_entity_poly.pdbx_strand_id
1 'polypeptide(L)'
;MKRIIQLVILVVIQLWMMSGNSLALTVEDYLILSNISGYKFVTQMKDFYTDEMKTITGYTQGNHSGIIAGTSHFSEDHSDITYKTDYYNQPLQVAISVQVTQHTGGDSDQWLLHEVERGFRRGDVEEYMTPSRFRAIDNHNFFYSGLGGGTYRWISDNLVVNIEYVDLYKQKPEPLEVVIAYLNKFPSTISAIAIDQAHDEQWIKDEMERRLWLGDKWFAWQEAGNSDVAETLREVNRNIEVFLNYREKYFGINADLEKESLYTLISNQNLQGMKDKLAEYKSWWATNKSGSINLP
;
A
#
# COMPACT_ATOMS: atom_id res chain seq x y z
N MET A 1 7.62 34.37 42.38
CA MET A 1 6.76 33.25 41.91
C MET A 1 5.91 33.59 40.70
N LYS A 2 4.97 34.57 40.75
CA LYS A 2 4.08 34.90 39.60
C LYS A 2 4.81 35.21 38.28
N ARG A 3 5.93 35.93 38.32
CA ARG A 3 6.72 36.28 37.12
C ARG A 3 7.46 35.08 36.49
N ILE A 4 7.83 34.08 37.29
CA ILE A 4 8.50 32.86 36.80
C ILE A 4 7.47 31.95 36.12
N ILE A 5 6.26 31.84 36.70
CA ILE A 5 5.16 31.09 36.11
C ILE A 5 4.73 31.70 34.77
N GLN A 6 4.66 33.02 34.66
CA GLN A 6 4.37 33.71 33.39
C GLN A 6 5.43 33.46 32.31
N LEU A 7 6.72 33.43 32.69
CA LEU A 7 7.81 33.16 31.75
C LEU A 7 7.78 31.70 31.25
N VAL A 8 7.53 30.74 32.15
CA VAL A 8 7.42 29.32 31.81
C VAL A 8 6.22 29.06 30.90
N ILE A 9 5.08 29.69 31.16
CA ILE A 9 3.90 29.60 30.28
C ILE A 9 4.19 30.18 28.91
N LEU A 10 4.89 31.32 28.82
CA LEU A 10 5.25 31.93 27.54
C LEU A 10 6.20 31.03 26.71
N VAL A 11 7.19 30.41 27.37
CA VAL A 11 8.15 29.49 26.74
C VAL A 11 7.46 28.20 26.30
N VAL A 12 6.55 27.65 27.10
CA VAL A 12 5.76 26.46 26.73
C VAL A 12 4.83 26.76 25.56
N ILE A 13 4.18 27.93 25.52
CA ILE A 13 3.35 28.35 24.38
C ILE A 13 4.20 28.55 23.12
N GLN A 14 5.40 29.13 23.22
CA GLN A 14 6.31 29.27 22.08
C GLN A 14 6.83 27.93 21.58
N LEU A 15 7.12 26.97 22.47
CA LEU A 15 7.50 25.61 22.10
C LEU A 15 6.32 24.84 21.45
N TRP A 16 5.08 25.08 21.90
CA TRP A 16 3.87 24.52 21.29
C TRP A 16 3.53 25.15 19.93
N MET A 17 3.84 26.44 19.74
CA MET A 17 3.67 27.12 18.46
C MET A 17 4.76 26.74 17.44
N MET A 18 5.89 26.19 17.89
CA MET A 18 6.96 25.69 17.01
C MET A 18 6.80 24.23 16.60
N SER A 19 5.90 23.46 17.22
CA SER A 19 5.63 22.06 16.86
C SER A 19 4.61 21.88 15.72
N GLY A 20 4.35 22.91 14.92
CA GLY A 20 3.30 22.90 13.89
C GLY A 20 3.72 23.42 12.52
N ASN A 21 5.00 23.65 12.27
CA ASN A 21 5.46 23.85 10.89
C ASN A 21 5.57 22.48 10.23
N SER A 22 4.46 21.95 9.74
CA SER A 22 4.51 20.98 8.65
C SER A 22 5.27 21.66 7.51
N LEU A 23 6.53 21.27 7.29
CA LEU A 23 7.24 21.64 6.07
C LEU A 23 6.35 21.22 4.91
N ALA A 24 6.07 22.14 3.98
CA ALA A 24 5.38 21.78 2.75
C ALA A 24 6.28 20.80 2.00
N LEU A 25 5.90 19.53 1.96
CA LEU A 25 6.62 18.50 1.23
C LEU A 25 6.50 18.79 -0.28
N THR A 26 7.60 18.67 -1.01
CA THR A 26 7.63 18.79 -2.47
C THR A 26 7.79 17.42 -3.12
N VAL A 27 7.61 17.35 -4.44
CA VAL A 27 7.77 16.08 -5.18
C VAL A 27 9.18 15.50 -5.04
N GLU A 28 10.20 16.33 -4.89
CA GLU A 28 11.60 15.92 -4.66
C GLU A 28 11.80 15.24 -3.31
N ASP A 29 10.90 15.46 -2.34
CA ASP A 29 10.91 14.71 -1.09
C ASP A 29 10.54 13.24 -1.33
N TYR A 30 9.72 12.97 -2.34
CA TYR A 30 9.23 11.63 -2.70
C TYR A 30 10.03 10.96 -3.83
N LEU A 31 10.52 11.70 -4.80
CA LEU A 31 11.09 11.15 -6.03
C LEU A 31 12.49 11.69 -6.34
N ILE A 32 13.28 10.89 -7.06
CA ILE A 32 14.57 11.33 -7.61
C ILE A 32 14.35 11.87 -9.03
N LEU A 33 14.13 13.18 -9.17
CA LEU A 33 13.84 13.83 -10.45
C LEU A 33 15.09 14.12 -11.29
N SER A 34 15.97 13.12 -11.42
CA SER A 34 17.20 13.19 -12.21
C SER A 34 17.58 11.79 -12.73
N ASN A 35 18.51 11.73 -13.68
CA ASN A 35 19.02 10.45 -14.17
C ASN A 35 19.73 9.67 -13.06
N ILE A 36 19.59 8.35 -13.07
CA ILE A 36 20.25 7.45 -12.12
C ILE A 36 21.14 6.49 -12.91
N SER A 37 22.45 6.70 -12.88
CA SER A 37 23.41 5.90 -13.66
C SER A 37 23.01 5.89 -15.16
N GLY A 38 22.87 4.70 -15.78
CA GLY A 38 22.41 4.52 -17.16
C GLY A 38 20.90 4.68 -17.37
N TYR A 39 20.11 4.88 -16.32
CA TYR A 39 18.66 5.04 -16.38
C TYR A 39 18.27 6.51 -16.49
N LYS A 40 17.60 6.87 -17.59
CA LYS A 40 17.17 8.23 -17.87
C LYS A 40 15.80 8.49 -17.26
N PHE A 41 15.64 9.60 -16.57
CA PHE A 41 14.35 10.08 -16.08
C PHE A 41 13.45 10.43 -17.27
N VAL A 42 12.23 9.90 -17.30
CA VAL A 42 11.33 10.01 -18.45
C VAL A 42 10.57 11.33 -18.39
N THR A 43 10.96 12.30 -19.20
CA THR A 43 10.25 13.59 -19.38
C THR A 43 9.69 13.77 -20.78
N GLN A 44 9.80 12.75 -21.61
CA GLN A 44 9.28 12.74 -22.97
C GLN A 44 8.57 11.44 -23.24
N MET A 45 7.38 11.51 -23.82
CA MET A 45 6.62 10.35 -24.27
C MET A 45 6.11 10.57 -25.68
N LYS A 46 5.99 9.49 -26.44
CA LYS A 46 5.35 9.53 -27.75
C LYS A 46 3.84 9.51 -27.57
N ASP A 47 3.14 10.49 -28.15
CA ASP A 47 1.68 10.48 -28.21
C ASP A 47 1.21 9.33 -29.08
N PHE A 48 0.34 8.48 -28.55
CA PHE A 48 -0.13 7.29 -29.24
C PHE A 48 -1.01 7.61 -30.47
N TYR A 49 -1.71 8.75 -30.45
CA TYR A 49 -2.63 9.15 -31.52
C TYR A 49 -1.94 10.00 -32.59
N THR A 50 -1.02 10.88 -32.20
CA THR A 50 -0.36 11.80 -33.13
C THR A 50 1.03 11.36 -33.56
N ASP A 51 1.60 10.34 -32.92
CA ASP A 51 2.97 9.86 -33.14
C ASP A 51 4.06 10.91 -32.83
N GLU A 52 3.69 12.03 -32.22
CA GLU A 52 4.60 13.13 -31.87
C GLU A 52 5.23 12.94 -30.50
N MET A 53 6.46 13.41 -30.33
CA MET A 53 7.09 13.45 -29.01
C MET A 53 6.53 14.63 -28.21
N LYS A 54 6.00 14.35 -27.03
CA LYS A 54 5.50 15.34 -26.07
C LYS A 54 6.36 15.38 -24.83
N THR A 55 6.71 16.59 -24.40
CA THR A 55 7.29 16.82 -23.07
C THR A 55 6.20 16.63 -22.02
N ILE A 56 6.52 15.85 -20.99
CA ILE A 56 5.67 15.60 -19.83
C ILE A 56 6.42 15.99 -18.56
N THR A 57 5.68 16.18 -17.48
CA THR A 57 6.21 16.51 -16.16
C THR A 57 7.18 15.45 -15.62
N GLY A 58 7.06 14.20 -16.08
CA GLY A 58 7.91 13.07 -15.70
C GLY A 58 7.56 12.42 -14.37
N TYR A 59 6.50 12.90 -13.73
CA TYR A 59 5.88 12.23 -12.59
C TYR A 59 4.35 12.40 -12.65
N THR A 60 3.66 11.55 -11.91
CA THR A 60 2.23 11.65 -11.64
C THR A 60 2.03 11.75 -10.13
N GLN A 61 1.20 12.69 -9.71
CA GLN A 61 0.70 12.76 -8.33
C GLN A 61 -0.62 12.00 -8.27
N GLY A 62 -0.78 11.08 -7.32
CA GLY A 62 -2.09 10.47 -7.11
C GLY A 62 -3.00 11.39 -6.30
N ASN A 63 -4.28 11.05 -6.27
CA ASN A 63 -5.32 11.92 -5.70
C ASN A 63 -5.55 11.68 -4.19
N HIS A 64 -4.79 10.78 -3.56
CA HIS A 64 -5.10 10.26 -2.23
C HIS A 64 -3.82 10.19 -1.35
N SER A 65 -4.01 10.08 -0.03
CA SER A 65 -2.98 10.27 1.01
C SER A 65 -2.47 8.96 1.67
N GLY A 66 -2.34 7.89 0.89
CA GLY A 66 -1.95 6.55 1.33
C GLY A 66 -2.94 5.89 2.29
N ILE A 67 -4.16 6.43 2.49
CA ILE A 67 -5.11 5.91 3.49
C ILE A 67 -5.80 4.62 3.02
N ILE A 68 -6.01 4.48 1.72
CA ILE A 68 -6.84 3.46 1.06
C ILE A 68 -5.98 2.50 0.20
N ALA A 69 -4.81 2.95 -0.26
CA ALA A 69 -3.87 2.30 -1.17
C ALA A 69 -3.46 0.91 -0.73
N GLY A 70 -3.40 0.74 0.59
CA GLY A 70 -2.62 -0.34 1.13
C GLY A 70 -3.11 -1.73 0.76
N THR A 71 -4.37 -1.90 0.38
CA THR A 71 -5.05 -3.03 0.99
C THR A 71 -5.89 -3.93 0.11
N SER A 72 -6.37 -3.49 -1.05
CA SER A 72 -7.30 -4.26 -1.89
C SER A 72 -6.80 -4.27 -3.34
N HIS A 73 -6.21 -5.38 -3.81
CA HIS A 73 -5.52 -5.37 -5.12
C HIS A 73 -6.39 -5.81 -6.28
N PHE A 74 -6.30 -5.07 -7.41
CA PHE A 74 -6.68 -5.32 -8.83
C PHE A 74 -7.99 -4.65 -9.33
N SER A 75 -8.04 -3.34 -9.54
CA SER A 75 -7.85 -2.77 -10.89
C SER A 75 -7.39 -1.30 -10.86
N GLU A 76 -7.14 -0.76 -9.67
CA GLU A 76 -6.77 0.64 -9.45
C GLU A 76 -5.49 0.75 -8.61
N ASP A 77 -4.47 -0.02 -8.96
CA ASP A 77 -3.15 -0.10 -8.29
C ASP A 77 -2.39 1.26 -8.16
N HIS A 78 -3.02 2.39 -8.51
CA HIS A 78 -2.37 3.68 -8.66
C HIS A 78 -3.17 4.89 -8.14
N SER A 79 -4.41 4.72 -7.65
CA SER A 79 -5.21 5.87 -7.24
C SER A 79 -4.68 6.52 -5.96
N ASP A 80 -4.08 5.73 -5.08
CA ASP A 80 -3.56 6.18 -3.79
C ASP A 80 -2.03 6.15 -3.64
N ILE A 81 -1.38 6.36 -4.78
CA ILE A 81 0.03 6.73 -4.84
C ILE A 81 0.17 8.20 -4.43
N THR A 82 1.16 8.56 -3.63
CA THR A 82 1.49 9.98 -3.45
C THR A 82 2.20 10.51 -4.68
N TYR A 83 3.30 9.87 -5.08
CA TYR A 83 3.97 10.16 -6.35
C TYR A 83 4.51 8.92 -7.06
N LYS A 84 4.44 8.94 -8.39
CA LYS A 84 5.03 7.94 -9.28
C LYS A 84 5.88 8.60 -10.36
N THR A 85 6.94 7.94 -10.77
CA THR A 85 7.77 8.30 -11.92
C THR A 85 8.29 7.09 -12.66
N ASP A 86 8.82 7.31 -13.86
CA ASP A 86 9.40 6.28 -14.71
C ASP A 86 10.85 6.61 -15.10
N TYR A 87 11.66 5.57 -15.22
CA TYR A 87 13.01 5.62 -15.79
C TYR A 87 13.15 4.63 -16.94
N TYR A 88 14.04 4.92 -17.87
CA TYR A 88 14.33 4.03 -18.99
C TYR A 88 15.82 3.93 -19.30
N ASN A 89 16.29 2.70 -19.49
CA ASN A 89 17.62 2.41 -20.02
C ASN A 89 17.49 1.82 -21.42
N GLN A 90 17.84 2.63 -22.43
CA GLN A 90 17.70 2.28 -23.84
C GLN A 90 18.63 1.12 -24.27
N PRO A 91 19.93 1.09 -23.91
CA PRO A 91 20.79 -0.05 -24.21
C PRO A 91 20.26 -1.39 -23.68
N LEU A 92 19.71 -1.38 -22.45
CA LEU A 92 19.19 -2.59 -21.80
C LEU A 92 17.73 -2.88 -22.16
N GLN A 93 17.04 -1.92 -22.80
CA GLN A 93 15.60 -1.95 -23.05
C GLN A 93 14.77 -2.22 -21.79
N VAL A 94 15.17 -1.63 -20.66
CA VAL A 94 14.49 -1.78 -19.36
C VAL A 94 13.78 -0.47 -19.02
N ALA A 95 12.47 -0.57 -18.80
CA ALA A 95 11.66 0.48 -18.21
C ALA A 95 11.38 0.16 -16.75
N ILE A 96 11.40 1.18 -15.89
CA ILE A 96 11.21 1.07 -14.46
C ILE A 96 10.13 2.07 -14.05
N SER A 97 9.18 1.62 -13.26
CA SER A 97 8.22 2.46 -12.56
C SER A 97 8.62 2.51 -11.08
N VAL A 98 8.74 3.72 -10.52
CA VAL A 98 8.94 3.93 -9.09
C VAL A 98 7.73 4.64 -8.50
N GLN A 99 7.22 4.11 -7.40
CA GLN A 99 6.09 4.65 -6.66
C GLN A 99 6.49 4.84 -5.21
N VAL A 100 6.17 6.01 -4.66
CA VAL A 100 6.33 6.31 -3.25
C VAL A 100 4.99 6.78 -2.71
N THR A 101 4.51 6.08 -1.69
CA THR A 101 3.22 6.33 -1.05
C THR A 101 3.42 6.74 0.39
N GLN A 102 2.89 7.91 0.74
CA GLN A 102 2.86 8.49 2.07
C GLN A 102 1.58 8.12 2.78
N HIS A 103 1.71 7.55 3.97
CA HIS A 103 0.59 7.29 4.84
C HIS A 103 0.42 8.44 5.85
N THR A 104 -0.82 8.80 6.19
CA THR A 104 -1.14 9.95 7.07
C THR A 104 -0.78 9.78 8.54
N GLY A 105 -0.15 8.65 8.92
CA GLY A 105 0.27 8.35 10.27
C GLY A 105 -0.87 7.90 11.21
N GLY A 106 -0.53 7.05 12.18
CA GLY A 106 -1.41 6.61 13.28
C GLY A 106 -2.19 5.33 12.99
N ASP A 107 -3.13 5.36 12.04
CA ASP A 107 -4.03 4.22 11.77
C ASP A 107 -3.53 3.27 10.68
N SER A 108 -2.82 3.78 9.68
CA SER A 108 -2.30 3.02 8.55
C SER A 108 -0.93 2.40 8.81
N ASP A 109 -0.16 2.97 9.76
CA ASP A 109 1.21 2.53 10.05
C ASP A 109 1.26 1.07 10.52
N GLN A 110 0.25 0.64 11.28
CA GLN A 110 0.11 -0.76 11.74
C GLN A 110 -0.11 -1.75 10.58
N TRP A 111 -0.50 -1.26 9.40
CA TRP A 111 -0.82 -2.06 8.23
C TRP A 111 0.28 -2.06 7.17
N LEU A 112 1.36 -1.27 7.32
CA LEU A 112 2.40 -1.12 6.31
C LEU A 112 3.06 -2.44 5.93
N LEU A 113 3.31 -3.32 6.90
CA LEU A 113 3.87 -4.65 6.66
C LEU A 113 2.96 -5.50 5.76
N HIS A 114 1.66 -5.40 5.98
CA HIS A 114 0.65 -6.02 5.14
C HIS A 114 0.64 -5.43 3.72
N GLU A 115 1.11 -4.21 3.47
CA GLU A 115 1.15 -3.63 2.12
C GLU A 115 2.30 -4.22 1.28
N VAL A 116 3.46 -4.36 1.90
CA VAL A 116 4.68 -4.81 1.21
C VAL A 116 4.80 -6.34 1.15
N GLU A 117 4.27 -7.08 2.14
CA GLU A 117 4.19 -8.54 2.13
C GLU A 117 2.93 -8.99 1.39
N ARG A 118 3.07 -9.36 0.10
CA ARG A 118 1.94 -9.83 -0.73
C ARG A 118 1.90 -11.35 -0.90
N GLY A 119 2.91 -12.08 -0.43
CA GLY A 119 3.07 -13.51 -0.67
C GLY A 119 1.92 -14.34 -0.11
N PHE A 120 1.41 -14.00 1.09
CA PHE A 120 0.35 -14.79 1.72
C PHE A 120 -1.05 -14.58 1.12
N ARG A 121 -1.30 -13.45 0.46
CA ARG A 121 -2.64 -13.08 -0.04
C ARG A 121 -3.11 -13.86 -1.27
N ARG A 122 -2.20 -14.54 -1.97
CA ARG A 122 -2.51 -15.24 -3.23
C ARG A 122 -2.62 -16.76 -3.10
N GLY A 123 -2.45 -17.28 -1.88
CA GLY A 123 -2.64 -18.69 -1.55
C GLY A 123 -1.59 -19.63 -2.13
N ASP A 124 -1.72 -20.91 -1.80
CA ASP A 124 -0.77 -21.99 -2.09
C ASP A 124 -0.66 -22.36 -3.59
N VAL A 125 -1.40 -21.67 -4.47
CA VAL A 125 -1.45 -21.94 -5.92
C VAL A 125 -0.29 -21.27 -6.68
N GLU A 126 0.39 -20.30 -6.07
CA GLU A 126 1.58 -19.62 -6.65
C GLU A 126 2.91 -20.31 -6.27
N GLU A 127 2.89 -21.61 -5.93
CA GLU A 127 4.09 -22.40 -5.60
C GLU A 127 5.18 -22.35 -6.71
N TYR A 128 4.80 -22.01 -7.95
CA TYR A 128 5.72 -21.82 -9.08
C TYR A 128 5.88 -20.36 -9.56
N MET A 129 5.19 -19.38 -8.96
CA MET A 129 5.13 -18.00 -9.49
C MET A 129 5.43 -16.85 -8.52
N THR A 130 5.58 -17.06 -7.20
CA THR A 130 6.62 -16.46 -6.31
C THR A 130 6.17 -16.43 -4.85
N PRO A 131 6.96 -16.94 -3.88
CA PRO A 131 7.01 -16.26 -2.60
C PRO A 131 7.67 -14.89 -2.84
N SER A 132 7.13 -13.81 -2.28
CA SER A 132 7.91 -12.57 -2.16
C SER A 132 9.21 -12.96 -1.45
N ARG A 133 10.31 -13.09 -2.20
CA ARG A 133 11.60 -13.46 -1.65
C ARG A 133 12.09 -12.26 -0.89
N PHE A 134 12.24 -12.44 0.41
CA PHE A 134 12.97 -11.48 1.17
C PHE A 134 14.40 -11.41 0.63
N ARG A 135 14.88 -10.20 0.40
CA ARG A 135 16.23 -9.94 -0.10
C ARG A 135 16.85 -8.84 0.73
N ALA A 136 18.18 -8.85 0.76
CA ALA A 136 18.96 -7.81 1.41
C ALA A 136 19.97 -7.21 0.42
N ILE A 137 20.09 -5.89 0.43
CA ILE A 137 21.12 -5.13 -0.28
C ILE A 137 21.66 -4.11 0.74
N ASP A 138 22.97 -4.07 0.94
CA ASP A 138 23.64 -3.10 1.84
C ASP A 138 23.02 -3.01 3.25
N ASN A 139 22.68 -4.16 3.84
CA ASN A 139 21.98 -4.29 5.13
C ASN A 139 20.55 -3.72 5.18
N HIS A 140 19.99 -3.31 4.04
CA HIS A 140 18.58 -3.00 3.90
C HIS A 140 17.79 -4.20 3.42
N ASN A 141 16.66 -4.38 4.08
CA ASN A 141 15.77 -5.52 3.99
C ASN A 141 14.53 -5.17 3.18
N PHE A 142 14.11 -6.02 2.24
CA PHE A 142 12.95 -5.72 1.41
C PHE A 142 12.30 -6.97 0.83
N PHE A 143 11.06 -6.82 0.38
CA PHE A 143 10.32 -7.85 -0.32
C PHE A 143 10.57 -7.76 -1.82
N TYR A 144 10.88 -8.89 -2.45
CA TYR A 144 11.07 -9.00 -3.90
C TYR A 144 10.15 -10.06 -4.51
N SER A 145 9.33 -9.71 -5.50
CA SER A 145 8.70 -10.69 -6.40
C SER A 145 9.43 -10.68 -7.74
N GLY A 146 9.60 -11.85 -8.36
CA GLY A 146 10.23 -11.99 -9.69
C GLY A 146 9.22 -12.20 -10.83
N LEU A 147 7.93 -11.99 -10.56
CA LEU A 147 6.86 -12.17 -11.55
C LEU A 147 6.85 -10.98 -12.53
N GLY A 148 6.69 -11.27 -13.82
CA GLY A 148 6.52 -10.26 -14.87
C GLY A 148 7.74 -9.38 -15.16
N GLY A 149 8.86 -9.61 -14.46
CA GLY A 149 10.02 -8.76 -14.57
C GLY A 149 10.54 -8.23 -13.27
N GLY A 150 9.87 -8.39 -12.12
CA GLY A 150 10.48 -8.05 -10.84
C GLY A 150 9.90 -6.81 -10.16
N THR A 151 9.66 -6.92 -8.86
CA THR A 151 9.06 -5.90 -8.01
C THR A 151 9.76 -5.84 -6.67
N TYR A 152 10.36 -4.70 -6.33
CA TYR A 152 11.02 -4.41 -5.06
C TYR A 152 10.10 -3.55 -4.19
N ARG A 153 9.88 -3.95 -2.93
CA ARG A 153 8.98 -3.25 -2.01
C ARG A 153 9.56 -3.17 -0.61
N TRP A 154 9.51 -1.99 0.00
CA TRP A 154 9.91 -1.81 1.40
C TRP A 154 9.19 -0.64 2.06
N ILE A 155 9.34 -0.58 3.38
CA ILE A 155 8.81 0.47 4.25
C ILE A 155 9.98 1.37 4.66
N SER A 156 9.75 2.68 4.66
CA SER A 156 10.66 3.68 5.23
C SER A 156 9.81 4.60 6.11
N ASP A 157 9.84 4.38 7.43
CA ASP A 157 8.92 5.00 8.39
C ASP A 157 7.44 4.82 7.98
N ASN A 158 6.76 5.89 7.59
CA ASN A 158 5.36 5.88 7.12
C ASN A 158 5.24 5.97 5.59
N LEU A 159 6.33 5.66 4.87
CA LEU A 159 6.36 5.54 3.42
C LEU A 159 6.39 4.07 3.01
N VAL A 160 5.69 3.77 1.91
CA VAL A 160 5.89 2.54 1.13
C VAL A 160 6.58 2.91 -0.18
N VAL A 161 7.68 2.23 -0.49
CA VAL A 161 8.37 2.35 -1.77
C VAL A 161 8.14 1.07 -2.58
N ASN A 162 7.70 1.24 -3.83
CA ASN A 162 7.52 0.15 -4.79
C ASN A 162 8.26 0.47 -6.09
N ILE A 163 9.15 -0.42 -6.53
CA ILE A 163 9.89 -0.33 -7.77
C ILE A 163 9.61 -1.56 -8.63
N GLU A 164 9.07 -1.34 -9.81
CA GLU A 164 8.69 -2.37 -10.75
C GLU A 164 9.45 -2.23 -12.06
N TYR A 165 9.90 -3.34 -12.62
CA TYR A 165 10.41 -3.40 -13.98
C TYR A 165 9.82 -4.61 -14.72
N VAL A 166 9.75 -4.50 -16.05
CA VAL A 166 9.09 -5.52 -16.88
C VAL A 166 10.11 -6.29 -17.72
N ASP A 167 10.11 -7.59 -17.53
CA ASP A 167 10.95 -8.57 -18.20
C ASP A 167 10.31 -9.95 -18.13
N LEU A 168 9.30 -10.15 -18.99
CA LEU A 168 8.52 -11.39 -19.07
C LEU A 168 9.36 -12.63 -19.38
N TYR A 169 10.52 -12.44 -20.03
CA TYR A 169 11.40 -13.54 -20.45
C TYR A 169 12.61 -13.75 -19.52
N LYS A 170 12.77 -12.91 -18.47
CA LYS A 170 13.88 -12.98 -17.50
C LYS A 170 15.27 -12.93 -18.17
N GLN A 171 15.42 -12.08 -19.20
CA GLN A 171 16.64 -11.92 -19.98
C GLN A 171 17.35 -10.59 -19.73
N LYS A 172 16.67 -9.63 -19.10
CA LYS A 172 17.18 -8.31 -18.80
C LYS A 172 17.79 -8.27 -17.40
N PRO A 173 18.86 -7.50 -17.18
CA PRO A 173 19.42 -7.34 -15.84
C PRO A 173 18.44 -6.62 -14.91
N GLU A 174 18.51 -6.95 -13.62
CA GLU A 174 17.75 -6.23 -12.59
C GLU A 174 18.27 -4.79 -12.46
N PRO A 175 17.40 -3.78 -12.27
CA PRO A 175 17.79 -2.37 -12.23
C PRO A 175 18.32 -1.95 -10.85
N LEU A 176 19.38 -2.61 -10.37
CA LEU A 176 19.88 -2.43 -9.01
C LEU A 176 20.33 -1.00 -8.71
N GLU A 177 20.81 -0.26 -9.71
CA GLU A 177 21.23 1.14 -9.53
C GLU A 177 20.05 2.04 -9.12
N VAL A 178 18.86 1.81 -9.67
CA VAL A 178 17.66 2.55 -9.28
C VAL A 178 17.18 2.11 -7.90
N VAL A 179 17.21 0.81 -7.62
CA VAL A 179 16.85 0.28 -6.30
C VAL A 179 17.76 0.85 -5.21
N ILE A 180 19.08 0.84 -5.41
CA ILE A 180 20.06 1.39 -4.46
C ILE A 180 19.87 2.90 -4.27
N ALA A 181 19.61 3.64 -5.35
CA ALA A 181 19.38 5.08 -5.24
C ALA A 181 18.17 5.40 -4.35
N TYR A 182 17.07 4.66 -4.51
CA TYR A 182 15.88 4.82 -3.67
C TYR A 182 16.06 4.26 -2.27
N LEU A 183 16.81 3.18 -2.05
CA LEU A 183 17.18 2.71 -0.71
C LEU A 183 18.00 3.75 0.06
N ASN A 184 18.92 4.45 -0.62
CA ASN A 184 19.68 5.53 0.00
C ASN A 184 18.80 6.74 0.37
N LYS A 185 17.79 7.04 -0.45
CA LYS A 185 16.82 8.13 -0.18
C LYS A 185 15.82 7.74 0.90
N PHE A 186 15.38 6.48 0.90
CA PHE A 186 14.39 5.91 1.81
C PHE A 186 14.92 4.59 2.39
N PRO A 187 15.77 4.65 3.41
CA PRO A 187 16.30 3.45 4.05
C PRO A 187 15.19 2.53 4.54
N SER A 188 15.30 1.24 4.25
CA SER A 188 14.29 0.29 4.74
C SER A 188 14.32 0.17 6.26
N THR A 189 13.14 0.26 6.87
CA THR A 189 12.89 0.04 8.30
C THR A 189 12.45 -1.39 8.62
N ILE A 190 12.35 -2.27 7.62
CA ILE A 190 11.93 -3.66 7.81
C ILE A 190 13.03 -4.43 8.57
N SER A 191 12.67 -4.96 9.74
CA SER A 191 13.60 -5.78 10.52
C SER A 191 13.75 -7.18 9.91
N ALA A 192 14.91 -7.82 10.15
CA ALA A 192 15.11 -9.20 9.70
C ALA A 192 14.26 -10.22 10.48
N ILE A 193 13.80 -9.88 11.69
CA ILE A 193 12.94 -10.77 12.50
C ILE A 193 11.52 -10.80 11.94
N ALA A 194 11.05 -9.69 11.36
CA ALA A 194 9.76 -9.63 10.68
C ALA A 194 9.66 -10.64 9.52
N ILE A 195 10.79 -11.18 9.01
CA ILE A 195 10.87 -12.16 7.93
C ILE A 195 10.40 -13.54 8.38
N ASP A 196 10.89 -14.01 9.52
CA ASP A 196 10.69 -15.38 10.00
C ASP A 196 9.32 -15.56 10.68
N GLN A 197 8.66 -14.44 11.01
CA GLN A 197 7.38 -14.38 11.72
C GLN A 197 6.22 -13.87 10.85
N ALA A 198 6.47 -13.47 9.59
CA ALA A 198 5.47 -12.82 8.73
C ALA A 198 4.23 -13.67 8.42
N HIS A 199 4.18 -14.94 8.80
CA HIS A 199 3.06 -15.85 8.50
C HIS A 199 2.60 -16.61 9.74
N ASP A 200 2.64 -15.97 10.91
CA ASP A 200 2.08 -16.54 12.13
C ASP A 200 0.57 -16.26 12.28
N GLU A 201 -0.01 -16.82 13.34
CA GLU A 201 -1.42 -16.59 13.69
C GLU A 201 -1.74 -15.10 13.86
N GLN A 202 -0.80 -14.30 14.37
CA GLN A 202 -1.01 -12.87 14.57
C GLN A 202 -1.14 -12.14 13.23
N TRP A 203 -0.29 -12.45 12.25
CA TRP A 203 -0.40 -11.88 10.91
C TRP A 203 -1.76 -12.15 10.28
N ILE A 204 -2.26 -13.38 10.38
CA ILE A 204 -3.57 -13.75 9.80
C ILE A 204 -4.70 -12.94 10.46
N LYS A 205 -4.62 -12.78 11.78
CA LYS A 205 -5.58 -11.99 12.55
C LYS A 205 -5.51 -10.50 12.18
N ASP A 206 -4.31 -9.97 12.05
CA ASP A 206 -4.07 -8.58 11.66
C ASP A 206 -4.61 -8.32 10.24
N GLU A 207 -4.41 -9.25 9.30
CA GLU A 207 -4.98 -9.15 7.95
C GLU A 207 -6.52 -9.16 7.99
N MET A 208 -7.14 -10.03 8.80
CA MET A 208 -8.60 -10.04 8.98
C MET A 208 -9.13 -8.71 9.56
N GLU A 209 -8.49 -8.18 10.60
CA GLU A 209 -8.86 -6.89 11.22
C GLU A 209 -8.74 -5.75 10.22
N ARG A 210 -7.64 -5.74 9.47
CA ARG A 210 -7.36 -4.77 8.41
C ARG A 210 -8.45 -4.75 7.33
N ARG A 211 -8.93 -5.92 6.88
CA ARG A 211 -10.04 -6.01 5.90
C ARG A 211 -11.29 -5.27 6.35
N LEU A 212 -11.63 -5.37 7.62
CA LEU A 212 -12.79 -4.69 8.17
C LEU A 212 -12.53 -3.19 8.34
N TRP A 213 -11.34 -2.81 8.83
CA TRP A 213 -10.92 -1.41 8.95
C TRP A 213 -11.01 -0.66 7.61
N LEU A 214 -10.70 -1.33 6.50
CA LEU A 214 -10.81 -0.73 5.17
C LEU A 214 -12.22 -0.46 4.72
N GLY A 215 -13.16 -1.30 5.12
CA GLY A 215 -14.56 -1.03 4.90
C GLY A 215 -14.94 0.34 5.49
N ASP A 216 -14.49 0.64 6.71
CA ASP A 216 -14.73 1.95 7.34
C ASP A 216 -14.05 3.08 6.57
N LYS A 217 -12.81 2.88 6.11
CA LYS A 217 -12.07 3.92 5.36
C LYS A 217 -12.72 4.23 4.03
N TRP A 218 -13.21 3.23 3.29
CA TRP A 218 -13.96 3.45 2.06
C TRP A 218 -15.28 4.20 2.30
N PHE A 219 -16.01 3.88 3.37
CA PHE A 219 -17.20 4.66 3.72
C PHE A 219 -16.89 6.09 4.12
N ALA A 220 -15.85 6.33 4.92
CA ALA A 220 -15.44 7.69 5.28
C ALA A 220 -14.99 8.49 4.04
N TRP A 221 -14.32 7.84 3.10
CA TRP A 221 -13.91 8.44 1.82
C TRP A 221 -15.10 8.86 0.97
N GLN A 222 -16.11 7.99 0.89
CA GLN A 222 -17.36 8.26 0.21
C GLN A 222 -18.12 9.41 0.87
N GLU A 223 -18.20 9.44 2.20
CA GLU A 223 -18.85 10.51 2.97
C GLU A 223 -18.17 11.87 2.79
N ALA A 224 -16.85 11.87 2.57
CA ALA A 224 -16.09 13.07 2.21
C ALA A 224 -16.32 13.51 0.75
N GLY A 225 -17.11 12.77 -0.04
CA GLY A 225 -17.47 13.10 -1.42
C GLY A 225 -16.41 12.71 -2.45
N ASN A 226 -15.46 11.84 -2.07
CA ASN A 226 -14.31 11.54 -2.91
C ASN A 226 -14.45 10.27 -3.77
N SER A 227 -15.49 9.48 -3.54
CA SER A 227 -15.86 8.33 -4.37
C SER A 227 -17.37 8.26 -4.53
N ASP A 228 -17.83 7.59 -5.59
CA ASP A 228 -19.26 7.34 -5.77
C ASP A 228 -19.74 6.10 -5.00
N VAL A 229 -21.07 5.93 -4.89
CA VAL A 229 -21.68 4.81 -4.17
C VAL A 229 -21.32 3.46 -4.79
N ALA A 230 -21.24 3.37 -6.11
CA ALA A 230 -20.99 2.12 -6.81
C ALA A 230 -19.53 1.65 -6.60
N GLU A 231 -18.57 2.55 -6.74
CA GLU A 231 -17.16 2.32 -6.44
C GLU A 231 -16.97 1.89 -4.98
N THR A 232 -17.54 2.65 -4.04
CA THR A 232 -17.44 2.36 -2.61
C THR A 232 -17.98 0.97 -2.27
N LEU A 233 -19.16 0.62 -2.80
CA LEU A 233 -19.76 -0.70 -2.56
C LEU A 233 -18.90 -1.84 -3.12
N ARG A 234 -18.28 -1.66 -4.30
CA ARG A 234 -17.37 -2.67 -4.88
C ARG A 234 -16.14 -2.89 -4.01
N GLU A 235 -15.51 -1.81 -3.55
CA GLU A 235 -14.27 -1.89 -2.79
C GLU A 235 -14.49 -2.37 -1.34
N VAL A 236 -15.60 -2.00 -0.71
CA VAL A 236 -16.01 -2.57 0.58
C VAL A 236 -16.30 -4.08 0.43
N ASN A 237 -17.07 -4.49 -0.59
CA ASN A 237 -17.36 -5.90 -0.83
C ASN A 237 -16.08 -6.73 -1.01
N ARG A 238 -15.15 -6.23 -1.83
CA ARG A 238 -13.87 -6.89 -2.07
C ARG A 238 -13.11 -7.18 -0.78
N ASN A 239 -13.10 -6.25 0.17
CA ASN A 239 -12.45 -6.46 1.47
C ASN A 239 -13.21 -7.44 2.35
N ILE A 240 -14.55 -7.35 2.38
CA ILE A 240 -15.40 -8.29 3.12
C ILE A 240 -15.25 -9.71 2.57
N GLU A 241 -15.20 -9.92 1.26
CA GLU A 241 -15.02 -11.24 0.67
C GLU A 241 -13.69 -11.88 1.09
N VAL A 242 -12.60 -11.12 1.13
CA VAL A 242 -11.32 -11.62 1.65
C VAL A 242 -11.44 -11.99 3.13
N PHE A 243 -12.06 -11.14 3.95
CA PHE A 243 -12.33 -11.47 5.35
C PHE A 243 -13.14 -12.77 5.50
N LEU A 244 -14.19 -12.94 4.70
CA LEU A 244 -15.03 -14.13 4.70
C LEU A 244 -14.26 -15.39 4.27
N ASN A 245 -13.37 -15.29 3.28
CA ASN A 245 -12.50 -16.39 2.88
C ASN A 245 -11.56 -16.82 4.02
N TYR A 246 -11.00 -15.86 4.77
CA TYR A 246 -10.19 -16.16 5.95
C TYR A 246 -11.03 -16.80 7.05
N ARG A 247 -12.23 -16.27 7.30
CA ARG A 247 -13.17 -16.83 8.29
C ARG A 247 -13.53 -18.26 7.95
N GLU A 248 -13.81 -18.55 6.69
CA GLU A 248 -14.08 -19.91 6.22
C GLU A 248 -12.86 -20.83 6.39
N LYS A 249 -11.68 -20.38 5.94
CA LYS A 249 -10.44 -21.18 6.01
C LYS A 249 -10.03 -21.49 7.45
N TYR A 250 -10.05 -20.51 8.34
CA TYR A 250 -9.45 -20.60 9.68
C TYR A 250 -10.45 -20.91 10.79
N PHE A 251 -11.74 -20.63 10.58
CA PHE A 251 -12.81 -20.88 11.56
C PHE A 251 -13.88 -21.86 11.06
N GLY A 252 -13.79 -22.35 9.82
CA GLY A 252 -14.69 -23.38 9.28
C GLY A 252 -16.13 -22.90 9.04
N ILE A 253 -16.35 -21.58 8.96
CA ILE A 253 -17.67 -20.98 8.75
C ILE A 253 -17.86 -20.68 7.27
N ASN A 254 -18.64 -21.49 6.56
CA ASN A 254 -18.98 -21.26 5.15
C ASN A 254 -19.59 -19.88 4.94
N ALA A 255 -19.24 -19.23 3.83
CA ALA A 255 -19.63 -17.86 3.54
C ALA A 255 -20.37 -17.68 2.20
N ASP A 256 -20.80 -18.75 1.53
CA ASP A 256 -21.35 -18.67 0.16
C ASP A 256 -22.63 -17.83 0.11
N LEU A 257 -23.59 -18.12 0.99
CA LEU A 257 -24.84 -17.36 1.07
C LEU A 257 -24.61 -15.90 1.51
N GLU A 258 -23.62 -15.67 2.36
CA GLU A 258 -23.24 -14.31 2.77
C GLU A 258 -22.69 -13.52 1.59
N LYS A 259 -21.79 -14.11 0.79
CA LYS A 259 -21.25 -13.48 -0.43
C LYS A 259 -22.37 -13.16 -1.42
N GLU A 260 -23.30 -14.08 -1.68
CA GLU A 260 -24.47 -13.82 -2.53
C GLU A 260 -25.33 -12.65 -2.02
N SER A 261 -25.51 -12.56 -0.69
CA SER A 261 -26.25 -11.44 -0.09
C SER A 261 -25.56 -10.09 -0.31
N LEU A 262 -24.21 -10.05 -0.27
CA LEU A 262 -23.44 -8.84 -0.53
C LEU A 262 -23.58 -8.39 -1.99
N TYR A 263 -23.55 -9.32 -2.96
CA TYR A 263 -23.81 -9.00 -4.37
C TYR A 263 -25.18 -8.36 -4.58
N THR A 264 -26.20 -8.82 -3.86
CA THR A 264 -27.55 -8.23 -3.90
C THR A 264 -27.57 -6.81 -3.35
N LEU A 265 -26.78 -6.51 -2.32
CA LEU A 265 -26.64 -5.15 -1.80
C LEU A 265 -25.97 -4.22 -2.83
N ILE A 266 -24.94 -4.70 -3.53
CA ILE A 266 -24.26 -3.95 -4.59
C ILE A 266 -25.22 -3.66 -5.75
N SER A 267 -25.96 -4.67 -6.24
CA SER A 267 -26.89 -4.50 -7.37
C SER A 267 -28.00 -3.50 -7.06
N ASN A 268 -28.43 -3.43 -5.79
CA ASN A 268 -29.44 -2.51 -5.31
C ASN A 268 -28.87 -1.15 -4.86
N GLN A 269 -27.56 -0.94 -4.98
CA GLN A 269 -26.84 0.23 -4.45
C GLN A 269 -27.16 0.52 -2.97
N ASN A 270 -27.37 -0.53 -2.17
CA ASN A 270 -27.80 -0.42 -0.78
C ASN A 270 -26.60 -0.15 0.15
N LEU A 271 -26.19 1.11 0.23
CA LEU A 271 -25.09 1.57 1.07
C LEU A 271 -25.30 1.24 2.55
N GLN A 272 -26.51 1.46 3.07
CA GLN A 272 -26.81 1.20 4.48
C GLN A 272 -26.71 -0.30 4.81
N GLY A 273 -27.26 -1.16 3.96
CA GLY A 273 -27.15 -2.61 4.15
C GLY A 273 -25.71 -3.11 4.15
N MET A 274 -24.83 -2.50 3.33
CA MET A 274 -23.40 -2.84 3.34
C MET A 274 -22.70 -2.36 4.62
N LYS A 275 -23.04 -1.16 5.14
CA LYS A 275 -22.57 -0.67 6.45
C LYS A 275 -23.00 -1.58 7.60
N ASP A 276 -24.26 -2.03 7.58
CA ASP A 276 -24.81 -2.94 8.58
C ASP A 276 -24.06 -4.29 8.56
N LYS A 277 -23.77 -4.82 7.37
CA LYS A 277 -22.97 -6.04 7.20
C LYS A 277 -21.53 -5.87 7.70
N LEU A 278 -20.88 -4.76 7.38
CA LEU A 278 -19.55 -4.47 7.91
C LEU A 278 -19.55 -4.43 9.45
N ALA A 279 -20.56 -3.80 10.05
CA ALA A 279 -20.70 -3.74 11.51
C ALA A 279 -20.93 -5.13 12.14
N GLU A 280 -21.73 -5.99 11.49
CA GLU A 280 -21.92 -7.39 11.88
C GLU A 280 -20.58 -8.15 11.92
N TYR A 281 -19.79 -8.05 10.86
CA TYR A 281 -18.48 -8.73 10.79
C TYR A 281 -17.46 -8.17 11.79
N LYS A 282 -17.47 -6.87 12.05
CA LYS A 282 -16.65 -6.25 13.11
C LYS A 282 -17.03 -6.76 14.50
N SER A 283 -18.32 -6.89 14.79
CA SER A 283 -18.81 -7.44 16.05
C SER A 283 -18.39 -8.90 16.22
N TRP A 284 -18.54 -9.69 15.15
CA TRP A 284 -18.07 -11.07 15.13
C TRP A 284 -16.56 -11.15 15.36
N TRP A 285 -15.77 -10.33 14.66
CA TRP A 285 -14.32 -10.33 14.80
C TRP A 285 -13.88 -9.95 16.21
N ALA A 286 -14.46 -8.91 16.80
CA ALA A 286 -14.15 -8.49 18.16
C ALA A 286 -14.37 -9.61 19.20
N THR A 287 -15.34 -10.49 18.97
CA THR A 287 -15.65 -11.63 19.85
C THR A 287 -14.71 -12.81 19.62
N ASN A 288 -14.24 -13.03 18.39
CA ASN A 288 -13.53 -14.24 18.00
C ASN A 288 -12.01 -14.07 17.82
N LYS A 289 -11.49 -12.83 17.78
CA LYS A 289 -10.08 -12.54 17.47
C LYS A 289 -9.07 -13.12 18.48
N SER A 290 -9.49 -13.39 19.71
CA SER A 290 -8.67 -14.06 20.72
C SER A 290 -8.66 -15.58 20.61
N GLY A 291 -9.60 -16.18 19.85
CA GLY A 291 -9.65 -17.62 19.62
C GLY A 291 -8.44 -18.09 18.81
N SER A 292 -7.94 -19.29 19.11
CA SER A 292 -6.92 -19.93 18.30
C SER A 292 -7.47 -20.27 16.92
N ILE A 293 -6.61 -20.14 15.90
CA ILE A 293 -6.95 -20.53 14.53
C ILE A 293 -6.16 -21.77 14.12
N ASN A 294 -6.72 -22.55 13.20
CA ASN A 294 -6.02 -23.69 12.63
C ASN A 294 -5.06 -23.21 11.55
N LEU A 295 -3.76 -23.15 11.87
CA LEU A 295 -2.73 -22.98 10.85
C LEU A 295 -2.60 -24.28 10.04
N PRO A 296 -2.52 -24.22 8.70
CA PRO A 296 -2.28 -25.40 7.86
C PRO A 296 -0.90 -26.02 8.10
#